data_AF-A0A9P0HFH0-F1
#
_entry.id   AF-A0A9P0HFH0-F1
#
_cell.length_a   1.000
_cell.length_b   1.000
_cell.length_c   1.000
_cell.angle_alpha   90.00
_cell.angle_beta   90.00
_cell.angle_gamma   90.00
#
_symmetry.space_group_name_H-M   'P 1'
#
loop_
_entity.id
_entity.type
_entity.pdbx_description
1 polymer ?
#
loop_
_entity_poly.entity_id
_entity_poly.type
_entity_poly.pdbx_seq_one_letter_code
_entity_poly.pdbx_strand_id
1 'polypeptide(L)'
;MKIVNAVLTKIVEIYNVSMIDHKQFARLVNKLIRFIFDVLDWLVYFLTYFTNYKKKDDLPRISSDALFISAKKLAEKIKAKDLRCVDVVEAYINRIKDVQPYINSVVQDRFEEALKEARAVDELVENSLVSELNNKPLLGVPLTVKETIAVKGMSNNAARSRVKERKAERDAQVIESLREAGAIPLLVSNTPELCLYIETSNPRYGTTNNPYDLRRTVGGSSGGEVSLLASAASVIGVGSDIGGSLRIPAFFCGVFGHKPTPGYVPNDGHVPTSTDPMWDYYFTLGPLTRYAEDLPLMLENMITEKSKVGKLRLDEDVDVSKLKIYFMYGEGPNSILQTVPNVECVRAIGLAISTLRDKYQCQVEEQKQSEDRMKFHILVRRKRKTHTSTNLVLTFNMKL
;
A
#
# COMPACT_ATOMS: atom_id res chain seq x y z
N MET A 1 13.25 56.39 7.16
CA MET A 1 13.98 56.00 8.38
C MET A 1 13.25 56.36 9.67
N LYS A 2 12.86 57.62 9.93
CA LYS A 2 12.16 58.00 11.19
C LYS A 2 10.82 57.29 11.42
N ILE A 3 10.04 57.04 10.37
CA ILE A 3 8.76 56.30 10.46
C ILE A 3 8.99 54.80 10.74
N VAL A 4 9.99 54.20 10.11
CA VAL A 4 10.35 52.78 10.32
C VAL A 4 10.86 52.56 11.75
N ASN A 5 11.67 53.50 12.27
CA ASN A 5 12.08 53.47 13.68
C ASN A 5 10.89 53.70 14.61
N ALA A 6 9.98 54.63 14.32
CA ALA A 6 8.80 54.85 15.17
C ALA A 6 7.87 53.62 15.20
N VAL A 7 7.73 52.90 14.07
CA VAL A 7 6.97 51.65 14.00
C VAL A 7 7.68 50.52 14.74
N LEU A 8 9.00 50.37 14.60
CA LEU A 8 9.79 49.39 15.34
C LEU A 8 9.80 49.67 16.85
N THR A 9 9.90 50.92 17.27
CA THR A 9 9.83 51.32 18.69
C THR A 9 8.44 51.08 19.25
N LYS A 10 7.37 51.36 18.51
CA LYS A 10 6.00 51.00 18.92
C LYS A 10 5.79 49.49 18.98
N ILE A 11 6.37 48.72 18.07
CA ILE A 11 6.34 47.26 18.14
C ILE A 11 7.09 46.84 19.42
N VAL A 12 8.31 47.30 19.66
CA VAL A 12 9.07 46.95 20.88
C VAL A 12 8.39 47.41 22.18
N GLU A 13 7.70 48.56 22.20
CA GLU A 13 6.92 49.03 23.36
C GLU A 13 5.62 48.23 23.58
N ILE A 14 4.90 47.86 22.51
CA ILE A 14 3.76 46.94 22.59
C ILE A 14 4.24 45.55 23.03
N TYR A 15 5.48 45.19 22.70
CA TYR A 15 6.16 43.96 23.04
C TYR A 15 7.10 44.09 24.26
N ASN A 16 6.81 44.99 25.20
CA ASN A 16 7.43 45.00 26.52
C ASN A 16 6.88 43.85 27.37
N VAL A 17 7.10 42.63 26.91
CA VAL A 17 6.38 41.44 27.33
C VAL A 17 7.36 40.50 28.03
N SER A 18 7.59 40.79 29.31
CA SER A 18 7.74 39.70 30.26
C SER A 18 6.43 38.91 30.26
N MET A 19 6.49 37.65 29.82
CA MET A 19 5.38 36.69 29.68
C MET A 19 4.58 36.70 28.36
N ILE A 20 5.27 36.58 27.21
CA ILE A 20 4.67 35.88 26.08
C ILE A 20 5.09 34.44 26.31
N ASP A 21 4.10 33.59 26.60
CA ASP A 21 4.30 32.15 26.55
C ASP A 21 4.90 31.83 25.17
N HIS A 22 6.18 31.46 25.14
CA HIS A 22 6.90 31.14 23.90
C HIS A 22 6.13 30.09 23.08
N LYS A 23 5.32 29.23 23.72
CA LYS A 23 4.42 28.30 23.03
C LYS A 23 3.26 29.00 22.34
N GLN A 24 2.70 30.09 22.88
CA GLN A 24 1.62 30.86 22.24
C GLN A 24 2.13 31.63 21.02
N PHE A 25 3.32 32.23 21.12
CA PHE A 25 3.95 32.91 19.99
C PHE A 25 4.31 31.93 18.87
N ALA A 26 4.94 30.80 19.20
CA ALA A 26 5.22 29.74 18.23
C ALA A 26 3.93 29.22 17.56
N ARG A 27 2.84 29.03 18.32
CA ARG A 27 1.53 28.65 17.77
C ARG A 27 0.98 29.70 16.80
N LEU A 28 1.12 30.99 17.10
CA LEU A 28 0.66 32.07 16.22
C LEU A 28 1.49 32.12 14.93
N VAL A 29 2.81 32.02 15.04
CA VAL A 29 3.73 31.98 13.88
C VAL A 29 3.41 30.76 12.99
N ASN A 30 3.21 29.58 13.58
CA ASN A 30 2.83 28.38 12.84
C ASN A 30 1.50 28.54 12.10
N LYS A 31 0.49 29.16 12.73
CA LYS A 31 -0.80 29.46 12.07
C LYS A 31 -0.63 30.41 10.90
N LEU A 32 0.21 31.44 11.03
CA LEU A 32 0.48 32.39 9.95
C LEU A 32 1.22 31.73 8.78
N ILE A 33 2.26 30.95 9.06
CA ILE A 33 2.98 30.17 8.05
C ILE A 33 2.01 29.22 7.34
N ARG A 34 1.18 28.50 8.09
CA ARG A 34 0.16 27.60 7.53
C ARG A 34 -0.81 28.34 6.61
N PHE A 35 -1.31 29.48 7.04
CA PHE A 35 -2.20 30.32 6.22
C PHE A 35 -1.54 30.75 4.91
N ILE A 36 -0.26 31.14 4.94
CA ILE A 36 0.51 31.47 3.72
C ILE A 36 0.58 30.26 2.79
N PHE A 37 0.91 29.06 3.31
CA PHE A 37 0.93 27.84 2.52
C PHE A 37 -0.46 27.49 1.94
N ASP A 38 -1.53 27.62 2.73
CA ASP A 38 -2.89 27.34 2.25
C ASP A 38 -3.30 28.30 1.10
N VAL A 39 -2.90 29.57 1.18
CA VAL A 39 -3.12 30.55 0.09
C VAL A 39 -2.28 30.23 -1.14
N LEU A 40 -1.00 29.87 -0.96
CA LEU A 40 -0.12 29.47 -2.07
C LEU A 40 -0.62 28.20 -2.75
N ASP A 41 -1.01 27.18 -1.98
CA ASP A 41 -1.61 25.94 -2.49
C ASP A 41 -2.89 26.22 -3.26
N TRP A 42 -3.75 27.11 -2.75
CA TRP A 42 -4.97 27.52 -3.46
C TRP A 42 -4.65 28.24 -4.77
N LEU A 43 -3.67 29.16 -4.78
CA LEU A 43 -3.25 29.86 -6.00
C LEU A 43 -2.66 28.91 -7.03
N VAL A 44 -1.77 28.01 -6.61
CA VAL A 44 -1.18 26.99 -7.50
C VAL A 44 -2.27 26.06 -8.01
N TYR A 45 -3.19 25.59 -7.15
CA TYR A 45 -4.32 24.78 -7.56
C TYR A 45 -5.20 25.50 -8.58
N PHE A 46 -5.54 26.77 -8.33
CA PHE A 46 -6.34 27.58 -9.25
C PHE A 46 -5.63 27.72 -10.61
N LEU A 47 -4.36 28.13 -10.62
CA LEU A 47 -3.57 28.27 -11.85
C LEU A 47 -3.44 26.95 -12.61
N THR A 48 -3.18 25.85 -11.91
CA THR A 48 -3.03 24.52 -12.52
C THR A 48 -4.35 23.92 -12.97
N TYR A 49 -5.46 24.20 -12.28
CA TYR A 49 -6.79 23.73 -12.65
C TYR A 49 -7.20 24.26 -14.02
N PHE A 50 -7.00 25.55 -14.30
CA PHE A 50 -7.36 26.13 -15.59
C PHE A 50 -6.38 25.80 -16.71
N THR A 51 -5.09 25.67 -16.40
CA THR A 51 -4.06 25.34 -17.41
C THR A 51 -4.00 23.85 -17.75
N ASN A 52 -4.35 22.97 -16.81
CA ASN A 52 -4.29 21.52 -16.96
C ASN A 52 -5.67 20.85 -16.85
N TYR A 53 -6.75 21.57 -17.14
CA TYR A 53 -8.08 20.97 -17.17
C TYR A 53 -8.13 19.90 -18.26
N LYS A 54 -8.03 18.64 -17.83
CA LYS A 54 -8.28 17.48 -18.69
C LYS A 54 -9.73 17.04 -18.51
N LYS A 55 -10.38 16.72 -19.62
CA LYS A 55 -11.65 16.00 -19.58
C LYS A 55 -11.42 14.68 -18.84
N LYS A 56 -12.36 14.28 -17.99
CA LYS A 56 -12.32 12.96 -17.38
C LYS A 56 -12.65 11.94 -18.47
N ASP A 57 -11.71 11.04 -18.74
CA ASP A 57 -11.97 9.87 -19.57
C ASP A 57 -12.36 8.71 -18.65
N ASP A 58 -13.35 7.92 -19.08
CA ASP A 58 -13.81 6.74 -18.36
C ASP A 58 -13.14 5.49 -18.92
N LEU A 59 -12.89 4.51 -18.06
CA LEU A 59 -12.37 3.23 -18.48
C LEU A 59 -13.43 2.42 -19.26
N PRO A 60 -13.02 1.54 -20.18
CA PRO A 60 -13.92 0.57 -20.79
C PRO A 60 -14.68 -0.22 -19.74
N ARG A 61 -15.92 -0.60 -20.04
CA ARG A 61 -16.75 -1.41 -19.14
C ARG A 61 -16.12 -2.79 -18.93
N ILE A 62 -16.32 -3.35 -17.74
CA ILE A 62 -15.92 -4.71 -17.42
C ILE A 62 -16.86 -5.68 -18.16
N SER A 63 -16.30 -6.63 -18.90
CA SER A 63 -17.04 -7.54 -19.79
C SER A 63 -17.24 -8.95 -19.24
N SER A 64 -16.48 -9.36 -18.22
CA SER A 64 -16.51 -10.71 -17.67
C SER A 64 -16.85 -10.72 -16.18
N ASP A 65 -17.81 -11.57 -15.80
CA ASP A 65 -18.24 -11.74 -14.41
C ASP A 65 -17.16 -12.37 -13.52
N ALA A 66 -16.26 -13.17 -14.11
CA ALA A 66 -15.13 -13.79 -13.39
C ALA A 66 -14.21 -12.76 -12.73
N LEU A 67 -14.18 -11.54 -13.27
CA LEU A 67 -13.39 -10.43 -12.73
C LEU A 67 -13.95 -9.90 -11.40
N PHE A 68 -15.19 -10.25 -11.02
CA PHE A 68 -15.82 -9.85 -9.75
C PHE A 68 -15.78 -10.93 -8.66
N ILE A 69 -15.01 -11.99 -8.86
CA ILE A 69 -14.86 -13.09 -7.91
C ILE A 69 -13.53 -12.91 -7.15
N SER A 70 -13.54 -13.09 -5.82
CA SER A 70 -12.33 -13.05 -4.99
C SER A 70 -11.37 -14.19 -5.32
N ALA A 71 -10.08 -14.02 -5.02
CA ALA A 71 -9.07 -15.02 -5.31
C ALA A 71 -9.36 -16.36 -4.65
N LYS A 72 -9.76 -16.34 -3.37
CA LYS A 72 -10.19 -17.54 -2.65
C LYS A 72 -11.29 -18.30 -3.40
N LYS A 73 -12.34 -17.59 -3.83
CA LYS A 73 -13.48 -18.19 -4.53
C LYS A 73 -13.13 -18.61 -5.95
N LEU A 74 -12.23 -17.91 -6.64
CA LEU A 74 -11.70 -18.36 -7.94
C LEU A 74 -11.01 -19.71 -7.80
N ALA A 75 -10.11 -19.86 -6.83
CA ALA A 75 -9.42 -21.13 -6.59
C ALA A 75 -10.40 -22.26 -6.25
N GLU A 76 -11.39 -22.00 -5.39
CA GLU A 76 -12.45 -22.97 -5.04
C GLU A 76 -13.26 -23.40 -6.27
N LYS A 77 -13.67 -22.45 -7.11
CA LYS A 77 -14.45 -22.72 -8.33
C LYS A 77 -13.65 -23.47 -9.40
N ILE A 78 -12.37 -23.13 -9.56
CA ILE A 78 -11.48 -23.85 -10.48
C ILE A 78 -11.31 -25.30 -10.02
N LYS A 79 -11.02 -25.54 -8.73
CA LYS A 79 -10.93 -26.90 -8.18
C LYS A 79 -12.22 -27.69 -8.35
N ALA A 80 -13.38 -27.04 -8.20
CA ALA A 80 -14.69 -27.65 -8.35
C ALA A 80 -15.10 -27.88 -9.82
N LYS A 81 -14.28 -27.47 -10.80
CA LYS A 81 -14.61 -27.48 -12.24
C LYS A 81 -15.80 -26.58 -12.63
N ASP A 82 -16.18 -25.65 -11.76
CA ASP A 82 -17.20 -24.62 -12.04
C ASP A 82 -16.70 -23.58 -13.07
N LEU A 83 -15.39 -23.34 -13.07
CA LEU A 83 -14.70 -22.41 -13.96
C LEU A 83 -13.45 -23.07 -14.50
N ARG A 84 -13.15 -22.83 -15.78
CA ARG A 84 -11.85 -23.19 -16.34
C ARG A 84 -10.82 -22.14 -16.00
N CYS A 85 -9.63 -22.54 -15.59
CA CYS A 85 -8.52 -21.66 -15.28
C CYS A 85 -8.10 -20.84 -16.51
N VAL A 86 -8.09 -21.46 -17.70
CA VAL A 86 -7.74 -20.74 -18.94
C VAL A 86 -8.69 -19.58 -19.24
N ASP A 87 -10.00 -19.77 -19.01
CA ASP A 87 -11.01 -18.73 -19.25
C ASP A 87 -10.88 -17.59 -18.23
N VAL A 88 -10.57 -17.91 -16.97
CA VAL A 88 -10.30 -16.92 -15.92
C VAL A 88 -9.05 -16.10 -16.28
N VAL A 89 -7.93 -16.75 -16.60
CA VAL A 89 -6.68 -16.07 -16.95
C VAL A 89 -6.85 -15.21 -18.22
N GLU A 90 -7.54 -15.72 -19.24
CA GLU A 90 -7.84 -14.97 -20.46
C GLU A 90 -8.71 -13.75 -20.18
N ALA A 91 -9.72 -13.85 -19.30
CA ALA A 91 -10.54 -12.72 -18.89
C ALA A 91 -9.70 -11.59 -18.25
N TYR A 92 -8.76 -11.93 -17.35
CA TYR A 92 -7.86 -10.93 -16.76
C TYR A 92 -6.91 -10.33 -17.80
N ILE A 93 -6.34 -11.15 -18.70
CA ILE A 93 -5.47 -10.66 -19.78
C ILE A 93 -6.21 -9.67 -20.69
N ASN A 94 -7.44 -9.99 -21.10
CA ASN A 94 -8.26 -9.12 -21.93
C ASN A 94 -8.56 -7.80 -21.20
N ARG A 95 -8.93 -7.88 -19.91
CA ARG A 95 -9.16 -6.69 -19.10
C ARG A 95 -7.90 -5.82 -18.99
N ILE A 96 -6.73 -6.41 -18.79
CA ILE A 96 -5.45 -5.69 -18.75
C ILE A 96 -5.23 -4.94 -20.07
N LYS A 97 -5.42 -5.61 -21.21
CA LYS A 97 -5.27 -4.99 -22.54
C LYS A 97 -6.24 -3.82 -22.75
N ASP A 98 -7.48 -3.94 -22.28
CA ASP A 98 -8.49 -2.88 -22.41
C ASP A 98 -8.13 -1.61 -21.63
N VAL A 99 -7.60 -1.76 -20.40
CA VAL A 99 -7.35 -0.62 -19.51
C VAL A 99 -5.94 -0.05 -19.62
N GLN A 100 -4.95 -0.86 -20.02
CA GLN A 100 -3.54 -0.46 -20.05
C GLN A 100 -3.27 0.85 -20.81
N PRO A 101 -3.91 1.14 -21.98
CA PRO A 101 -3.74 2.41 -22.68
C PRO A 101 -4.11 3.65 -21.85
N TYR A 102 -4.96 3.50 -20.84
CA TYR A 102 -5.44 4.58 -19.99
C TYR A 102 -4.66 4.70 -18.69
N ILE A 103 -4.35 3.56 -18.06
CA ILE A 103 -3.78 3.52 -16.71
C ILE A 103 -2.26 3.39 -16.70
N ASN A 104 -1.63 2.92 -17.78
CA ASN A 104 -0.19 2.74 -17.90
C ASN A 104 0.47 2.08 -16.67
N SER A 105 0.06 0.84 -16.39
CA SER A 105 0.45 0.10 -15.18
C SER A 105 1.36 -1.10 -15.46
N VAL A 106 1.32 -1.68 -16.65
CA VAL A 106 2.14 -2.84 -17.03
C VAL A 106 3.52 -2.39 -17.53
N VAL A 107 4.59 -2.99 -16.99
CA VAL A 107 5.97 -2.81 -17.47
C VAL A 107 6.33 -3.90 -18.47
N GLN A 108 6.09 -5.16 -18.09
CA GLN A 108 6.33 -6.32 -18.96
C GLN A 108 5.32 -7.40 -18.59
N ASP A 109 4.68 -8.01 -19.58
CA ASP A 109 3.79 -9.16 -19.39
C ASP A 109 4.46 -10.50 -19.72
N ARG A 110 3.78 -11.58 -19.33
CA ARG A 110 4.11 -12.97 -19.63
C ARG A 110 2.85 -13.76 -20.00
N PHE A 111 1.96 -13.15 -20.77
CA PHE A 111 0.60 -13.67 -21.02
C PHE A 111 0.57 -15.02 -21.71
N GLU A 112 1.46 -15.26 -22.67
CA GLU A 112 1.55 -16.55 -23.37
C GLU A 112 1.90 -17.69 -22.39
N GLU A 113 2.87 -17.44 -21.51
CA GLU A 113 3.30 -18.40 -20.49
C GLU A 113 2.22 -18.60 -19.42
N ALA A 114 1.54 -17.53 -19.01
CA ALA A 114 0.42 -17.61 -18.09
C ALA A 114 -0.73 -18.46 -18.65
N LEU A 115 -1.05 -18.35 -19.95
CA LEU A 115 -2.07 -19.18 -20.60
C LEU A 115 -1.65 -20.65 -20.71
N LYS A 116 -0.35 -20.95 -20.91
CA LYS A 116 0.16 -22.32 -20.87
C LYS A 116 0.04 -22.91 -19.46
N GLU A 117 0.44 -22.14 -18.45
CA GLU A 117 0.28 -22.50 -17.03
C GLU A 117 -1.20 -22.77 -16.69
N ALA A 118 -2.12 -21.94 -17.19
CA ALA A 118 -3.55 -22.09 -16.98
C ALA A 118 -4.13 -23.37 -17.61
N ARG A 119 -3.72 -23.72 -18.83
CA ARG A 119 -4.13 -24.98 -19.48
C ARG A 119 -3.62 -26.21 -18.72
N ALA A 120 -2.39 -26.15 -18.21
CA ALA A 120 -1.84 -27.22 -17.38
C ALA A 120 -2.61 -27.37 -16.05
N VAL A 121 -3.12 -26.27 -15.48
CA VAL A 121 -4.02 -26.32 -14.32
C VAL A 121 -5.35 -26.99 -14.68
N ASP A 122 -5.96 -26.67 -15.82
CA ASP A 122 -7.18 -27.33 -16.28
C ASP A 122 -6.97 -28.85 -16.43
N GLU A 123 -5.85 -29.27 -17.04
CA GLU A 123 -5.48 -30.68 -17.18
C GLU A 123 -5.26 -31.36 -15.83
N LEU A 124 -4.59 -30.68 -14.89
CA LEU A 124 -4.38 -31.19 -13.53
C LEU A 124 -5.72 -31.39 -12.81
N VAL A 125 -6.60 -30.39 -12.85
CA VAL A 125 -7.93 -30.46 -12.22
C VAL A 125 -8.78 -31.56 -12.85
N GLU A 126 -8.66 -31.79 -14.16
CA GLU A 126 -9.42 -32.85 -14.82
C GLU A 126 -9.06 -34.24 -14.28
N ASN A 127 -7.76 -34.45 -13.98
CA ASN A 127 -7.18 -35.73 -13.59
C ASN A 127 -7.01 -35.91 -12.07
N SER A 128 -7.44 -34.97 -11.23
CA SER A 128 -7.26 -35.01 -9.78
C SER A 128 -8.60 -34.94 -9.03
N LEU A 129 -8.64 -35.56 -7.86
CA LEU A 129 -9.71 -35.32 -6.89
C LEU A 129 -9.49 -33.96 -6.21
N VAL A 130 -10.58 -33.27 -5.84
CA VAL A 130 -10.50 -31.97 -5.14
C VAL A 130 -9.63 -32.05 -3.88
N SER A 131 -9.68 -33.17 -3.15
CA SER A 131 -8.87 -33.39 -1.95
C SER A 131 -7.36 -33.37 -2.20
N GLU A 132 -6.92 -33.75 -3.40
CA GLU A 132 -5.51 -33.78 -3.82
C GLU A 132 -4.99 -32.37 -4.14
N LEU A 133 -5.90 -31.41 -4.35
CA LEU A 133 -5.60 -30.01 -4.68
C LEU A 133 -5.65 -29.09 -3.45
N ASN A 134 -5.87 -29.63 -2.25
CA ASN A 134 -6.00 -28.85 -1.02
C ASN A 134 -4.72 -28.12 -0.62
N ASN A 135 -3.54 -28.62 -1.02
CA ASN A 135 -2.26 -27.96 -0.82
C ASN A 135 -1.99 -26.79 -1.79
N LYS A 136 -2.90 -26.52 -2.74
CA LYS A 136 -2.81 -25.41 -3.70
C LYS A 136 -3.92 -24.39 -3.45
N PRO A 137 -3.88 -23.61 -2.37
CA PRO A 137 -4.99 -22.73 -2.00
C PRO A 137 -5.22 -21.57 -2.98
N LEU A 138 -4.27 -21.30 -3.88
CA LEU A 138 -4.34 -20.29 -4.94
C LEU A 138 -4.38 -20.91 -6.35
N LEU A 139 -4.76 -22.19 -6.49
CA LEU A 139 -4.75 -22.90 -7.77
C LEU A 139 -5.45 -22.12 -8.89
N GLY A 140 -4.68 -21.76 -9.92
CA GLY A 140 -5.17 -21.08 -11.11
C GLY A 140 -5.50 -19.60 -10.93
N VAL A 141 -5.22 -19.02 -9.76
CA VAL A 141 -5.52 -17.61 -9.48
C VAL A 141 -4.50 -16.69 -10.17
N PRO A 142 -4.93 -15.71 -10.97
CA PRO A 142 -4.01 -14.75 -11.59
C PRO A 142 -3.36 -13.82 -10.56
N LEU A 143 -2.06 -13.56 -10.73
CA LEU A 143 -1.24 -12.76 -9.83
C LEU A 143 -0.49 -11.67 -10.60
N THR A 144 -0.47 -10.44 -10.08
CA THR A 144 0.43 -9.38 -10.57
C THR A 144 1.53 -9.10 -9.56
N VAL A 145 2.66 -8.56 -10.01
CA VAL A 145 3.84 -8.35 -9.17
C VAL A 145 4.47 -7.01 -9.49
N LYS A 146 4.77 -6.19 -8.48
CA LYS A 146 5.52 -4.95 -8.70
C LYS A 146 6.91 -5.25 -9.30
N GLU A 147 7.34 -4.52 -10.34
CA GLU A 147 8.63 -4.73 -11.05
C GLU A 147 9.85 -4.83 -10.12
N THR A 148 9.81 -4.16 -8.98
CA THR A 148 10.88 -4.25 -7.97
C THR A 148 11.07 -5.63 -7.37
N ILE A 149 10.11 -6.56 -7.52
CA ILE A 149 10.15 -7.90 -6.94
C ILE A 149 10.45 -8.89 -8.07
N ALA A 150 11.48 -9.69 -7.87
CA ALA A 150 11.99 -10.60 -8.89
C ALA A 150 10.93 -11.63 -9.31
N VAL A 151 10.60 -11.62 -10.61
CA VAL A 151 9.90 -12.70 -11.31
C VAL A 151 10.83 -13.17 -12.42
N LYS A 152 11.19 -14.45 -12.45
CA LYS A 152 12.17 -15.04 -13.35
C LYS A 152 11.88 -14.68 -14.81
N GLY A 153 12.89 -14.14 -15.49
CA GLY A 153 12.81 -13.71 -16.89
C GLY A 153 12.10 -12.38 -17.14
N MET A 154 11.53 -11.77 -16.08
CA MET A 154 10.85 -10.48 -16.15
C MET A 154 11.76 -9.33 -15.73
N SER A 155 11.38 -8.11 -16.10
CA SER A 155 12.05 -6.89 -15.70
C SER A 155 12.11 -6.77 -14.17
N ASN A 156 13.30 -6.47 -13.66
CA ASN A 156 13.56 -6.25 -12.24
C ASN A 156 14.57 -5.11 -12.09
N ASN A 157 14.14 -3.92 -12.55
CA ASN A 157 15.02 -2.77 -12.73
C ASN A 157 14.66 -1.56 -11.84
N ALA A 158 13.54 -1.63 -11.10
CA ALA A 158 13.02 -0.53 -10.27
C ALA A 158 12.89 0.79 -11.05
N ALA A 159 12.39 0.70 -12.27
CA ALA A 159 12.18 1.80 -13.20
C ALA A 159 13.39 2.71 -13.45
N ARG A 160 14.61 2.21 -13.20
CA ARG A 160 15.84 2.98 -13.40
C ARG A 160 16.03 3.30 -14.89
N SER A 161 15.95 4.57 -15.23
CA SER A 161 15.94 5.07 -16.61
C SER A 161 17.33 5.13 -17.24
N ARG A 162 18.37 5.41 -16.46
CA ARG A 162 19.75 5.63 -16.93
C ARG A 162 20.68 4.41 -16.87
N VAL A 163 20.11 3.21 -16.89
CA VAL A 163 20.88 1.95 -16.88
C VAL A 163 20.28 0.93 -17.83
N LYS A 164 21.11 -0.02 -18.29
CA LYS A 164 20.65 -1.18 -19.06
C LYS A 164 19.61 -1.94 -18.24
N GLU A 165 18.56 -2.40 -18.90
CA GLU A 165 17.52 -3.20 -18.25
C GLU A 165 18.10 -4.46 -17.64
N ARG A 166 17.65 -4.77 -16.43
CA ARG A 166 17.97 -6.01 -15.74
C ARG A 166 16.72 -6.88 -15.69
N LYS A 167 16.88 -8.14 -16.06
CA LYS A 167 15.88 -9.18 -15.84
C LYS A 167 16.26 -10.02 -14.62
N ALA A 168 15.27 -10.52 -13.90
CA ALA A 168 15.52 -11.43 -12.79
C ALA A 168 15.91 -12.82 -13.29
N GLU A 169 16.94 -13.40 -12.68
CA GLU A 169 17.43 -14.75 -13.02
C GLU A 169 16.63 -15.86 -12.33
N ARG A 170 15.99 -15.53 -11.20
CA ARG A 170 15.14 -16.40 -10.39
C ARG A 170 13.95 -15.61 -9.84
N ASP A 171 12.93 -16.32 -9.42
CA ASP A 171 11.82 -15.73 -8.66
C ASP A 171 12.34 -15.28 -7.28
N ALA A 172 11.73 -14.22 -6.73
CA ALA A 172 11.81 -13.95 -5.30
C ALA A 172 11.09 -15.08 -4.56
N GLN A 173 11.50 -15.41 -3.33
CA GLN A 173 10.90 -16.55 -2.62
C GLN A 173 9.40 -16.42 -2.40
N VAL A 174 8.94 -15.18 -2.21
CA VAL A 174 7.51 -14.90 -2.10
C VAL A 174 6.75 -15.28 -3.38
N ILE A 175 7.36 -15.14 -4.55
CA ILE A 175 6.78 -15.51 -5.83
C ILE A 175 6.87 -17.02 -6.04
N GLU A 176 8.00 -17.66 -5.65
CA GLU A 176 8.13 -19.11 -5.65
C GLU A 176 7.02 -19.76 -4.81
N SER A 177 6.82 -19.28 -3.57
CA SER A 177 5.80 -19.80 -2.66
C SER A 177 4.37 -19.59 -3.18
N LEU A 178 4.06 -18.43 -3.76
CA LEU A 178 2.75 -18.18 -4.37
C LEU A 178 2.50 -19.08 -5.59
N ARG A 179 3.51 -19.37 -6.41
CA ARG A 179 3.41 -20.33 -7.52
C ARG A 179 3.20 -21.77 -7.02
N GLU A 180 3.89 -22.17 -5.96
CA GLU A 180 3.71 -23.49 -5.33
C GLU A 180 2.28 -23.67 -4.81
N ALA A 181 1.72 -22.60 -4.22
CA ALA A 181 0.32 -22.49 -3.81
C ALA A 181 -0.66 -22.47 -5.00
N GLY A 182 -0.16 -22.34 -6.24
CA GLY A 182 -0.91 -22.49 -7.48
C GLY A 182 -1.25 -21.18 -8.21
N ALA A 183 -0.77 -20.04 -7.74
CA ALA A 183 -1.00 -18.75 -8.41
C ALA A 183 -0.21 -18.64 -9.72
N ILE A 184 -0.74 -17.86 -10.67
CA ILE A 184 -0.18 -17.68 -12.02
C ILE A 184 0.22 -16.21 -12.21
N PRO A 185 1.52 -15.86 -12.14
CA PRO A 185 1.99 -14.50 -12.41
C PRO A 185 1.72 -14.08 -13.86
N LEU A 186 1.04 -12.94 -14.06
CA LEU A 186 0.69 -12.45 -15.40
C LEU A 186 1.69 -11.45 -15.96
N LEU A 187 2.30 -10.64 -15.10
CA LEU A 187 3.10 -9.47 -15.49
C LEU A 187 3.90 -8.91 -14.32
N VAL A 188 4.77 -7.95 -14.62
CA VAL A 188 5.32 -7.00 -13.65
C VAL A 188 4.80 -5.57 -13.85
N SER A 189 4.44 -4.88 -12.76
CA SER A 189 3.82 -3.56 -12.81
C SER A 189 4.79 -2.39 -12.59
N ASN A 190 4.36 -1.20 -13.01
CA ASN A 190 5.09 0.05 -12.90
C ASN A 190 5.28 0.52 -11.44
N THR A 191 6.34 1.28 -11.24
CA THR A 191 6.81 1.84 -9.96
C THR A 191 7.53 3.17 -10.24
N PRO A 192 7.60 4.14 -9.31
CA PRO A 192 8.54 5.24 -9.47
C PRO A 192 9.98 4.72 -9.43
N GLU A 193 10.88 5.47 -10.06
CA GLU A 193 12.31 5.16 -10.10
C GLU A 193 12.84 4.96 -8.67
N LEU A 194 13.47 3.81 -8.42
CA LEU A 194 14.00 3.38 -7.12
C LEU A 194 12.97 3.30 -5.97
N CYS A 195 11.67 3.32 -6.27
CA CYS A 195 10.60 3.47 -5.28
C CYS A 195 10.62 4.80 -4.49
N LEU A 196 11.37 5.82 -4.93
CA LEU A 196 11.62 7.04 -4.16
C LEU A 196 10.64 8.17 -4.48
N TYR A 197 9.38 7.85 -4.73
CA TYR A 197 8.34 8.86 -4.92
C TYR A 197 6.96 8.35 -4.48
N ILE A 198 6.11 9.28 -4.00
CA ILE A 198 4.74 9.00 -3.57
C ILE A 198 3.75 8.94 -4.75
N GLU A 199 4.21 9.18 -5.96
CA GLU A 199 3.44 8.99 -7.18
C GLU A 199 4.18 8.02 -8.10
N THR A 200 3.47 7.05 -8.68
CA THR A 200 4.04 6.13 -9.68
C THR A 200 4.23 6.84 -11.01
N SER A 201 5.35 7.55 -11.11
CA SER A 201 5.82 8.23 -12.31
C SER A 201 7.32 8.06 -12.44
N ASN A 202 7.79 7.73 -13.64
CA ASN A 202 9.23 7.61 -13.93
C ASN A 202 9.52 7.90 -15.40
N PRO A 203 10.77 8.29 -15.76
CA PRO A 203 11.13 8.59 -17.14
C PRO A 203 11.15 7.38 -18.09
N ARG A 204 11.17 6.15 -17.57
CA ARG A 204 11.35 4.92 -18.37
C ARG A 204 10.05 4.41 -18.96
N TYR A 205 9.01 4.36 -18.14
CA TYR A 205 7.69 3.79 -18.46
C TYR A 205 6.57 4.84 -18.38
N GLY A 206 6.86 6.06 -17.91
CA GLY A 206 5.87 7.12 -17.74
C GLY A 206 5.08 7.02 -16.44
N THR A 207 3.93 7.69 -16.43
CA THR A 207 3.07 7.85 -15.24
C THR A 207 1.90 6.87 -15.27
N THR A 208 1.64 6.25 -14.12
CA THR A 208 0.44 5.42 -13.89
C THR A 208 -0.72 6.30 -13.39
N ASN A 209 -1.91 6.13 -13.96
CA ASN A 209 -3.09 6.93 -13.66
C ASN A 209 -4.13 6.17 -12.82
N ASN A 210 -4.93 6.90 -12.06
CA ASN A 210 -5.93 6.34 -11.16
C ASN A 210 -7.21 5.90 -11.90
N PRO A 211 -7.65 4.64 -11.79
CA PRO A 211 -8.84 4.13 -12.49
C PRO A 211 -10.15 4.86 -12.17
N TYR A 212 -10.28 5.49 -10.99
CA TYR A 212 -11.49 6.25 -10.62
C TYR A 212 -11.55 7.64 -11.27
N ASP A 213 -10.38 8.21 -11.56
CA ASP A 213 -10.20 9.49 -12.25
C ASP A 213 -8.78 9.55 -12.84
N LEU A 214 -8.65 9.39 -14.16
CA LEU A 214 -7.38 9.29 -14.88
C LEU A 214 -6.50 10.56 -14.80
N ARG A 215 -7.01 11.63 -14.19
CA ARG A 215 -6.28 12.88 -13.94
C ARG A 215 -5.63 12.91 -12.56
N ARG A 216 -5.83 11.87 -11.75
CA ARG A 216 -5.36 11.76 -10.38
C ARG A 216 -4.25 10.71 -10.27
N THR A 217 -3.39 10.94 -9.29
CA THR A 217 -2.34 9.99 -8.94
C THR A 217 -2.93 8.71 -8.34
N VAL A 218 -2.25 7.59 -8.58
CA VAL A 218 -2.48 6.32 -7.88
C VAL A 218 -1.76 6.25 -6.54
N GLY A 219 -0.95 7.26 -6.19
CA GLY A 219 -0.02 7.16 -5.09
C GLY A 219 1.21 6.33 -5.49
N GLY A 220 1.98 5.87 -4.50
CA GLY A 220 3.25 5.21 -4.77
C GLY A 220 3.91 4.66 -3.52
N SER A 221 4.90 3.77 -3.65
CA SER A 221 5.52 3.36 -4.90
C SER A 221 4.84 2.17 -5.62
N SER A 222 3.89 1.49 -4.99
CA SER A 222 3.21 0.31 -5.59
C SER A 222 1.96 0.68 -6.40
N GLY A 223 1.93 1.87 -7.01
CA GLY A 223 0.77 2.39 -7.72
C GLY A 223 0.38 1.60 -8.97
N GLY A 224 1.33 0.97 -9.68
CA GLY A 224 1.04 0.09 -10.83
C GLY A 224 0.15 -1.08 -10.43
N GLU A 225 0.56 -1.84 -9.40
CA GLU A 225 -0.22 -2.95 -8.85
C GLU A 225 -1.62 -2.52 -8.42
N VAL A 226 -1.70 -1.41 -7.68
CA VAL A 226 -2.96 -0.92 -7.14
C VAL A 226 -3.89 -0.43 -8.25
N SER A 227 -3.37 0.20 -9.31
CA SER A 227 -4.17 0.61 -10.47
C SER A 227 -4.74 -0.59 -11.22
N LEU A 228 -3.99 -1.68 -11.35
CA LEU A 228 -4.48 -2.93 -11.93
C LEU A 228 -5.61 -3.54 -11.08
N LEU A 229 -5.46 -3.60 -9.76
CA LEU A 229 -6.49 -4.11 -8.85
C LEU A 229 -7.76 -3.24 -8.89
N ALA A 230 -7.62 -1.93 -8.82
CA ALA A 230 -8.74 -0.98 -8.83
C ALA A 230 -9.50 -0.96 -10.16
N SER A 231 -8.84 -1.29 -11.27
CA SER A 231 -9.46 -1.40 -12.60
C SER A 231 -10.02 -2.79 -12.89
N ALA A 232 -10.00 -3.72 -11.92
CA ALA A 232 -10.36 -5.13 -12.07
C ALA A 232 -9.48 -5.90 -13.08
N ALA A 233 -8.29 -5.38 -13.39
CA ALA A 233 -7.28 -6.00 -14.24
C ALA A 233 -6.31 -6.92 -13.44
N SER A 234 -6.51 -7.00 -12.12
CA SER A 234 -5.85 -7.96 -11.22
C SER A 234 -6.81 -8.27 -10.06
N VAL A 235 -6.61 -9.41 -9.39
CA VAL A 235 -7.36 -9.81 -8.18
C VAL A 235 -6.49 -9.82 -6.93
N ILE A 236 -5.23 -10.23 -7.08
CA ILE A 236 -4.20 -10.24 -6.06
C ILE A 236 -2.87 -9.75 -6.65
N GLY A 237 -2.08 -9.09 -5.84
CA GLY A 237 -0.80 -8.51 -6.23
C GLY A 237 0.21 -8.51 -5.09
N VAL A 238 1.49 -8.36 -5.44
CA VAL A 238 2.58 -8.20 -4.46
C VAL A 238 3.28 -6.87 -4.66
N GLY A 239 3.37 -6.09 -3.57
CA GLY A 239 4.09 -4.82 -3.55
C GLY A 239 5.08 -4.74 -2.38
N SER A 240 5.57 -3.52 -2.13
CA SER A 240 6.54 -3.25 -1.07
C SER A 240 6.24 -1.95 -0.32
N ASP A 241 6.60 -1.88 0.96
CA ASP A 241 6.33 -0.73 1.83
C ASP A 241 7.51 -0.46 2.78
N ILE A 242 7.84 0.83 2.90
CA ILE A 242 8.71 1.43 3.93
C ILE A 242 7.90 2.51 4.66
N GLY A 243 7.54 3.56 3.93
CA GLY A 243 6.86 4.75 4.43
C GLY A 243 5.40 4.88 3.96
N GLY A 244 4.75 3.78 3.59
CA GLY A 244 3.37 3.76 3.11
C GLY A 244 3.19 3.26 1.68
N SER A 245 4.21 2.69 1.05
CA SER A 245 4.16 2.33 -0.38
C SER A 245 3.21 1.20 -0.76
N LEU A 246 2.62 0.48 0.19
CA LEU A 246 1.44 -0.36 -0.02
C LEU A 246 0.15 0.39 0.35
N ARG A 247 0.17 1.03 1.52
CA ARG A 247 -1.03 1.61 2.16
C ARG A 247 -1.54 2.89 1.48
N ILE A 248 -0.64 3.79 1.08
CA ILE A 248 -0.96 5.05 0.40
C ILE A 248 -1.64 4.78 -0.94
N PRO A 249 -1.04 4.01 -1.88
CA PRO A 249 -1.71 3.77 -3.14
C PRO A 249 -3.03 2.99 -2.94
N ALA A 250 -3.06 2.01 -2.04
CA ALA A 250 -4.27 1.26 -1.71
C ALA A 250 -5.41 2.18 -1.22
N PHE A 251 -5.09 3.14 -0.36
CA PHE A 251 -6.03 4.17 0.08
C PHE A 251 -6.53 5.06 -1.08
N PHE A 252 -5.64 5.49 -1.98
CA PHE A 252 -6.01 6.36 -3.10
C PHE A 252 -6.85 5.67 -4.17
N CYS A 253 -6.75 4.35 -4.31
CA CYS A 253 -7.50 3.60 -5.31
C CYS A 253 -8.49 2.60 -4.68
N GLY A 254 -8.85 2.76 -3.41
CA GLY A 254 -9.92 1.97 -2.78
C GLY A 254 -9.73 0.45 -2.87
N VAL A 255 -8.50 -0.05 -2.69
CA VAL A 255 -8.19 -1.49 -2.59
C VAL A 255 -7.56 -1.81 -1.23
N PHE A 256 -7.34 -3.09 -0.95
CA PHE A 256 -6.78 -3.52 0.33
C PHE A 256 -5.28 -3.76 0.20
N GLY A 257 -4.48 -3.05 0.99
CA GLY A 257 -3.03 -3.25 1.06
C GLY A 257 -2.57 -3.46 2.49
N HIS A 258 -1.88 -4.57 2.74
CA HIS A 258 -1.39 -4.90 4.07
C HIS A 258 0.13 -4.80 4.13
N LYS A 259 0.64 -3.93 5.01
CA LYS A 259 2.05 -3.92 5.38
C LYS A 259 2.25 -4.86 6.57
N PRO A 260 2.84 -6.05 6.39
CA PRO A 260 3.03 -6.98 7.50
C PRO A 260 4.06 -6.44 8.50
N THR A 261 4.16 -7.15 9.63
CA THR A 261 5.24 -6.96 10.58
C THR A 261 6.58 -7.31 9.88
N PRO A 262 7.60 -6.46 9.97
CA PRO A 262 8.91 -6.74 9.40
C PRO A 262 9.48 -8.09 9.86
N GLY A 263 10.06 -8.84 8.92
CA GLY A 263 10.55 -10.20 9.12
C GLY A 263 9.52 -11.32 8.93
N TYR A 264 8.23 -11.02 8.75
CA TYR A 264 7.21 -12.05 8.47
C TYR A 264 7.27 -12.55 7.04
N VAL A 265 7.47 -11.65 6.08
CA VAL A 265 7.63 -11.98 4.66
C VAL A 265 9.10 -11.78 4.30
N PRO A 266 9.75 -12.73 3.60
CA PRO A 266 11.12 -12.55 3.14
C PRO A 266 11.20 -11.40 2.12
N ASN A 267 12.27 -10.61 2.21
CA ASN A 267 12.49 -9.44 1.37
C ASN A 267 13.44 -9.74 0.18
N ASP A 268 13.83 -11.00 -0.03
CA ASP A 268 14.80 -11.35 -1.08
C ASP A 268 14.20 -11.15 -2.49
N GLY A 269 15.07 -10.92 -3.46
CA GLY A 269 14.64 -10.61 -4.83
C GLY A 269 13.99 -9.24 -5.01
N HIS A 270 13.88 -8.42 -3.96
CA HIS A 270 13.50 -7.03 -4.09
C HIS A 270 14.68 -6.15 -4.54
N VAL A 271 14.43 -5.17 -5.40
CA VAL A 271 15.37 -4.10 -5.77
C VAL A 271 14.66 -2.74 -5.80
N PRO A 272 15.29 -1.63 -5.38
CA PRO A 272 16.63 -1.57 -4.80
C PRO A 272 16.68 -2.17 -3.38
N THR A 273 17.83 -2.73 -3.02
CA THR A 273 18.13 -3.13 -1.64
C THR A 273 18.90 -2.02 -0.92
N SER A 274 18.97 -2.11 0.41
CA SER A 274 19.80 -1.24 1.24
C SER A 274 20.88 -2.05 1.97
N THR A 275 22.02 -1.43 2.22
CA THR A 275 23.09 -1.98 3.09
C THR A 275 22.88 -1.60 4.56
N ASP A 276 21.82 -0.85 4.88
CA ASP A 276 21.47 -0.52 6.25
C ASP A 276 21.21 -1.79 7.07
N PRO A 277 21.93 -2.04 8.18
CA PRO A 277 21.70 -3.18 9.07
C PRO A 277 20.25 -3.26 9.60
N MET A 278 19.51 -2.15 9.59
CA MET A 278 18.13 -2.06 10.03
C MET A 278 17.09 -2.22 8.90
N TRP A 279 17.50 -2.45 7.65
CA TRP A 279 16.58 -2.55 6.49
C TRP A 279 15.37 -3.46 6.77
N ASP A 280 15.64 -4.66 7.27
CA ASP A 280 14.62 -5.68 7.60
C ASP A 280 13.67 -5.29 8.74
N TYR A 281 13.89 -4.16 9.44
CA TYR A 281 13.03 -3.68 10.53
C TYR A 281 12.00 -2.66 10.07
N TYR A 282 12.12 -2.10 8.87
CA TYR A 282 11.17 -1.11 8.36
C TYR A 282 10.71 -1.37 6.93
N PHE A 283 11.48 -2.14 6.15
CA PHE A 283 11.08 -2.58 4.81
C PHE A 283 10.35 -3.93 4.85
N THR A 284 9.25 -4.03 4.10
CA THR A 284 8.50 -5.27 3.92
C THR A 284 7.92 -5.40 2.53
N LEU A 285 7.95 -6.61 1.98
CA LEU A 285 6.98 -7.03 0.96
C LEU A 285 5.62 -7.31 1.61
N GLY A 286 4.54 -7.15 0.86
CA GLY A 286 3.21 -7.38 1.39
C GLY A 286 2.12 -7.51 0.32
N PRO A 287 0.98 -8.10 0.69
CA PRO A 287 -0.08 -8.37 -0.26
C PRO A 287 -0.93 -7.13 -0.56
N LEU A 288 -1.38 -7.07 -1.81
CA LEU A 288 -2.40 -6.16 -2.32
C LEU A 288 -3.55 -7.01 -2.87
N THR A 289 -4.79 -6.68 -2.54
CA THR A 289 -5.96 -7.49 -2.93
C THR A 289 -7.15 -6.58 -3.23
N ARG A 290 -8.05 -7.07 -4.08
CA ARG A 290 -9.32 -6.37 -4.35
C ARG A 290 -10.38 -6.64 -3.28
N TYR A 291 -10.31 -7.79 -2.63
CA TYR A 291 -11.24 -8.21 -1.59
C TYR A 291 -10.51 -8.45 -0.27
N ALA A 292 -11.06 -7.93 0.83
CA ALA A 292 -10.45 -8.08 2.16
C ALA A 292 -10.27 -9.55 2.59
N GLU A 293 -11.15 -10.45 2.13
CA GLU A 293 -11.09 -11.89 2.43
C GLU A 293 -9.85 -12.59 1.85
N ASP A 294 -9.20 -12.00 0.84
CA ASP A 294 -8.02 -12.55 0.20
C ASP A 294 -6.71 -12.16 0.93
N LEU A 295 -6.75 -11.16 1.84
CA LEU A 295 -5.55 -10.72 2.57
C LEU A 295 -4.93 -11.82 3.44
N PRO A 296 -5.68 -12.58 4.26
CA PRO A 296 -5.09 -13.65 5.07
C PRO A 296 -4.52 -14.77 4.19
N LEU A 297 -5.26 -15.16 3.15
CA LEU A 297 -4.85 -16.18 2.19
C LEU A 297 -3.52 -15.82 1.53
N MET A 298 -3.39 -14.57 1.06
CA MET A 298 -2.14 -14.08 0.49
C MET A 298 -1.03 -14.05 1.53
N LEU A 299 -1.27 -13.47 2.71
CA LEU A 299 -0.23 -13.33 3.73
C LEU A 299 0.32 -14.70 4.18
N GLU A 300 -0.53 -15.71 4.36
CA GLU A 300 -0.09 -17.05 4.74
C GLU A 300 0.80 -17.69 3.67
N ASN A 301 0.44 -17.56 2.38
CA ASN A 301 1.22 -18.10 1.26
C ASN A 301 2.40 -17.21 0.82
N MET A 302 2.64 -16.11 1.53
CA MET A 302 3.83 -15.27 1.37
C MET A 302 4.87 -15.54 2.47
N ILE A 303 4.52 -16.29 3.50
CA ILE A 303 5.41 -16.69 4.58
C ILE A 303 6.12 -17.96 4.15
N THR A 304 7.45 -17.94 4.21
CA THR A 304 8.29 -19.05 3.75
C THR A 304 9.18 -19.54 4.89
N GLU A 305 9.98 -20.57 4.65
CA GLU A 305 10.95 -21.07 5.64
C GLU A 305 11.99 -20.01 6.06
N LYS A 306 12.24 -18.99 5.24
CA LYS A 306 13.14 -17.87 5.57
C LYS A 306 12.46 -16.76 6.37
N SER A 307 11.15 -16.83 6.54
CA SER A 307 10.44 -15.94 7.44
C SER A 307 10.98 -16.10 8.87
N LYS A 308 11.20 -14.99 9.57
CA LYS A 308 11.74 -14.99 10.95
C LYS A 308 10.67 -15.37 11.98
N VAL A 309 9.58 -16.03 11.56
CA VAL A 309 8.39 -16.32 12.35
C VAL A 309 7.81 -17.69 12.06
N GLY A 310 7.15 -18.27 13.06
CA GLY A 310 6.39 -19.52 12.90
C GLY A 310 5.00 -19.29 12.28
N LYS A 311 4.21 -20.37 12.22
CA LYS A 311 2.85 -20.34 11.66
C LYS A 311 1.98 -19.26 12.32
N LEU A 312 1.30 -18.47 11.50
CA LEU A 312 0.35 -17.47 11.97
C LEU A 312 -1.00 -18.08 12.29
N ARG A 313 -1.73 -17.40 13.17
CA ARG A 313 -3.09 -17.78 13.59
C ARG A 313 -4.10 -16.94 12.85
N LEU A 314 -4.07 -17.01 11.51
CA LEU A 314 -4.94 -16.20 10.65
C LEU A 314 -6.34 -16.82 10.47
N ASP A 315 -6.46 -18.14 10.65
CA ASP A 315 -7.72 -18.88 10.59
C ASP A 315 -8.48 -18.92 11.93
N GLU A 316 -7.90 -18.36 13.00
CA GLU A 316 -8.57 -18.33 14.31
C GLU A 316 -9.62 -17.22 14.33
N ASP A 317 -10.88 -17.60 14.60
CA ASP A 317 -11.94 -16.63 14.82
C ASP A 317 -11.61 -15.69 15.98
N VAL A 318 -11.75 -14.40 15.72
CA VAL A 318 -11.53 -13.35 16.72
C VAL A 318 -12.88 -12.76 17.12
N ASP A 319 -13.18 -12.81 18.41
CA ASP A 319 -14.31 -12.08 18.98
C ASP A 319 -14.01 -10.56 18.95
N VAL A 320 -14.50 -9.91 17.89
CA VAL A 320 -14.24 -8.50 17.61
C VAL A 320 -14.79 -7.57 18.70
N SER A 321 -15.83 -7.98 19.44
CA SER A 321 -16.42 -7.17 20.51
C SER A 321 -15.45 -6.91 21.67
N LYS A 322 -14.47 -7.80 21.85
CA LYS A 322 -13.42 -7.68 22.86
C LYS A 322 -12.27 -6.78 22.43
N LEU A 323 -12.26 -6.31 21.18
CA LEU A 323 -11.19 -5.46 20.67
C LEU A 323 -11.30 -4.06 21.25
N LYS A 324 -10.15 -3.54 21.71
CA LYS A 324 -9.98 -2.13 22.03
C LYS A 324 -9.28 -1.45 20.87
N ILE A 325 -10.02 -0.56 20.20
CA ILE A 325 -9.60 0.17 19.01
C ILE A 325 -9.25 1.60 19.41
N TYR A 326 -8.01 1.99 19.13
CA TYR A 326 -7.56 3.36 19.28
C TYR A 326 -7.50 4.01 17.91
N PHE A 327 -8.01 5.23 17.79
CA PHE A 327 -8.01 5.97 16.53
C PHE A 327 -7.58 7.42 16.72
N MET A 328 -7.15 8.06 15.64
CA MET A 328 -6.81 9.47 15.61
C MET A 328 -7.23 10.06 14.26
N TYR A 329 -7.62 11.33 14.26
CA TYR A 329 -7.86 12.05 13.01
C TYR A 329 -6.53 12.54 12.41
N GLY A 330 -5.58 12.96 13.23
CA GLY A 330 -4.23 13.37 12.83
C GLY A 330 -3.32 13.55 14.05
N GLU A 331 -2.08 13.99 13.84
CA GLU A 331 -1.10 14.19 14.94
C GLU A 331 -1.37 15.43 15.79
N GLY A 332 -2.38 16.23 15.42
CA GLY A 332 -2.80 17.43 16.14
C GLY A 332 -2.18 18.73 15.60
N PRO A 333 -2.56 19.89 16.16
CA PRO A 333 -2.30 21.21 15.57
C PRO A 333 -0.84 21.71 15.68
N ASN A 334 0.08 20.92 16.25
CA ASN A 334 1.39 21.40 16.68
C ASN A 334 2.54 21.06 15.70
N SER A 335 2.28 20.29 14.63
CA SER A 335 3.30 19.95 13.64
C SER A 335 3.24 20.87 12.42
N ILE A 336 4.37 21.49 12.07
CA ILE A 336 4.52 22.44 10.95
C ILE A 336 4.38 21.72 9.58
N LEU A 337 4.65 20.42 9.54
CA LEU A 337 4.58 19.60 8.31
C LEU A 337 3.22 18.91 8.13
N GLN A 338 2.29 19.10 9.06
CA GLN A 338 1.00 18.40 9.01
C GLN A 338 -0.13 19.23 8.41
N THR A 339 -0.97 18.52 7.68
CA THR A 339 -2.25 19.00 7.17
C THR A 339 -3.36 18.54 8.11
N VAL A 340 -4.33 19.41 8.39
CA VAL A 340 -5.61 18.95 8.95
C VAL A 340 -6.19 17.97 7.93
N PRO A 341 -6.59 16.75 8.33
CA PRO A 341 -7.18 15.80 7.40
C PRO A 341 -8.39 16.43 6.72
N ASN A 342 -8.57 16.13 5.44
CA ASN A 342 -9.75 16.58 4.70
C ASN A 342 -11.03 16.15 5.42
N VAL A 343 -12.06 16.99 5.39
CA VAL A 343 -13.36 16.73 6.05
C VAL A 343 -13.97 15.39 5.64
N GLU A 344 -13.80 14.98 4.38
CA GLU A 344 -14.31 13.68 3.91
C GLU A 344 -13.54 12.50 4.52
N CYS A 345 -12.22 12.64 4.73
CA CYS A 345 -11.44 11.63 5.46
C CYS A 345 -11.87 11.54 6.93
N VAL A 346 -12.10 12.69 7.59
CA VAL A 346 -12.61 12.74 8.96
C VAL A 346 -13.96 12.04 9.06
N ARG A 347 -14.88 12.31 8.11
CA ARG A 347 -16.18 11.64 8.04
C ARG A 347 -16.05 10.13 7.82
N ALA A 348 -15.18 9.70 6.90
CA ALA A 348 -14.95 8.28 6.64
C ALA A 348 -14.42 7.54 7.87
N ILE A 349 -13.47 8.14 8.59
CA ILE A 349 -12.98 7.61 9.87
C ILE A 349 -14.13 7.54 10.89
N GLY A 350 -14.93 8.61 11.02
CA GLY A 350 -16.09 8.62 11.91
C GLY A 350 -17.11 7.52 11.60
N LEU A 351 -17.38 7.25 10.33
CA LEU A 351 -18.25 6.16 9.88
C LEU A 351 -17.66 4.78 10.23
N ALA A 352 -16.37 4.58 10.02
CA ALA A 352 -15.70 3.33 10.38
C ALA A 352 -15.76 3.09 11.90
N ILE A 353 -15.49 4.12 12.71
CA ILE A 353 -15.49 4.02 14.19
C ILE A 353 -16.91 3.80 14.72
N SER A 354 -17.92 4.51 14.21
CA SER A 354 -19.32 4.26 14.57
C SER A 354 -19.75 2.84 14.19
N THR A 355 -19.35 2.34 13.02
CA THR A 355 -19.62 0.94 12.63
C THR A 355 -18.98 -0.05 13.62
N LEU A 356 -17.71 0.14 13.96
CA LEU A 356 -17.00 -0.74 14.91
C LEU A 356 -17.65 -0.73 16.31
N ARG A 357 -18.05 0.44 16.78
CA ARG A 357 -18.70 0.60 18.09
C ARG A 357 -20.14 0.07 18.10
N ASP A 358 -20.94 0.46 17.13
CA ASP A 358 -22.40 0.30 17.19
C ASP A 358 -22.82 -1.07 16.64
N LYS A 359 -22.17 -1.55 15.57
CA LYS A 359 -22.47 -2.86 14.97
C LYS A 359 -21.64 -3.98 15.60
N TYR A 360 -20.36 -3.75 15.85
CA TYR A 360 -19.43 -4.79 16.33
C TYR A 360 -19.13 -4.70 17.83
N GLN A 361 -19.71 -3.73 18.54
CA GLN A 361 -19.59 -3.57 19.99
C GLN A 361 -18.15 -3.41 20.48
N CYS A 362 -17.24 -2.96 19.61
CA CYS A 362 -15.84 -2.71 19.96
C CYS A 362 -15.72 -1.55 20.94
N GLN A 363 -14.73 -1.62 21.84
CA GLN A 363 -14.34 -0.47 22.65
C GLN A 363 -13.51 0.48 21.78
N VAL A 364 -14.02 1.70 21.53
CA VAL A 364 -13.32 2.70 20.70
C VAL A 364 -12.88 3.89 21.54
N GLU A 365 -11.63 4.33 21.36
CA GLU A 365 -11.05 5.44 22.10
C GLU A 365 -10.23 6.35 21.16
N GLU A 366 -10.57 7.64 21.12
CA GLU A 366 -9.75 8.62 20.39
C GLU A 366 -8.45 8.88 21.15
N GLN A 367 -7.32 8.85 20.45
CA GLN A 367 -6.02 9.22 20.97
C GLN A 367 -5.55 10.53 20.34
N LYS A 368 -4.94 11.39 21.16
CA LYS A 368 -4.22 12.57 20.71
C LYS A 368 -2.73 12.31 20.91
N GLN A 369 -1.90 12.70 19.94
CA GLN A 369 -0.46 12.59 20.13
C GLN A 369 -0.03 13.50 21.30
N SER A 370 0.65 12.92 22.29
CA SER A 370 1.21 13.70 23.41
C SER A 370 2.36 14.57 22.89
N GLU A 371 2.43 15.84 23.32
CA GLU A 371 3.47 16.82 22.91
C GLU A 371 4.91 16.28 23.08
N ASP A 372 5.15 15.33 23.98
CA ASP A 372 6.47 14.74 24.29
C ASP A 372 6.84 13.46 23.50
N ARG A 373 6.03 13.01 22.54
CA ARG A 373 6.24 11.71 21.85
C ARG A 373 6.16 11.80 20.33
N MET A 374 7.07 12.54 19.71
CA MET A 374 7.67 12.05 18.46
C MET A 374 8.74 11.01 18.81
N LYS A 375 8.27 9.83 19.24
CA LYS A 375 9.09 8.62 19.37
C LYS A 375 8.32 7.51 18.69
N PHE A 376 8.85 6.99 17.59
CA PHE A 376 8.34 5.77 16.98
C PHE A 376 8.50 4.63 17.99
N HIS A 377 7.45 4.35 18.76
CA HIS A 377 7.45 3.25 19.72
C HIS A 377 7.03 1.97 19.00
N ILE A 378 7.99 1.12 18.62
CA ILE A 378 7.69 -0.29 18.33
C ILE A 378 7.48 -0.98 19.67
N LEU A 379 6.22 -1.23 20.02
CA LEU A 379 5.84 -1.84 21.29
C LEU A 379 5.85 -3.37 21.16
N VAL A 380 7.00 -4.01 21.41
CA VAL A 380 7.07 -5.48 21.47
C VAL A 380 6.72 -5.95 22.88
N ARG A 381 5.48 -6.38 23.11
CA ARG A 381 5.06 -6.97 24.38
C ARG A 381 5.20 -8.50 24.33
N ARG A 382 6.27 -9.05 24.89
CA ARG A 382 6.36 -10.50 25.15
C ARG A 382 5.75 -10.82 26.50
N LYS A 383 4.63 -11.55 26.53
CA LYS A 383 4.05 -12.07 27.78
C LYS A 383 4.82 -13.35 28.16
N ARG A 384 5.63 -13.33 29.22
CA ARG A 384 6.04 -14.56 29.93
C ARG A 384 5.76 -14.42 31.42
N LYS A 385 5.25 -15.53 31.97
CA LYS A 385 4.92 -15.73 33.39
C LYS A 385 6.22 -15.84 34.20
N THR A 386 6.70 -14.73 34.76
CA THR A 386 7.43 -14.69 36.05
C THR A 386 7.64 -13.23 36.45
N HIS A 387 7.50 -12.96 37.74
CA HIS A 387 7.59 -11.64 38.35
C HIS A 387 9.02 -11.09 38.33
N THR A 388 9.36 -10.31 37.31
CA THR A 388 10.30 -9.17 37.37
C THR A 388 10.24 -8.44 36.01
N SER A 389 9.64 -7.25 35.99
CA SER A 389 9.53 -6.42 34.80
C SER A 389 10.75 -5.51 34.67
N THR A 390 11.67 -5.82 33.76
CA THR A 390 12.72 -4.89 33.32
C THR A 390 12.34 -4.35 31.94
N ASN A 391 12.00 -3.07 31.86
CA ASN A 391 11.74 -2.39 30.59
C ASN A 391 13.09 -2.09 29.91
N LEU A 392 13.39 -2.76 28.80
CA LEU A 392 14.50 -2.36 27.94
C LEU A 392 13.99 -1.32 26.93
N VAL A 393 14.33 -0.05 27.15
CA VAL A 393 13.99 1.06 26.25
C VAL A 393 15.18 1.29 25.33
N LEU A 394 15.10 0.85 24.07
CA LEU A 394 16.04 1.27 23.03
C LEU A 394 15.52 2.56 22.39
N THR A 395 16.24 3.66 22.61
CA THR A 395 15.95 4.97 22.02
C THR A 395 16.91 5.18 20.85
N PHE A 396 16.41 5.24 19.61
CA PHE A 396 17.18 5.72 18.47
C PHE A 396 17.03 7.24 18.37
N ASN A 397 18.13 7.97 18.59
CA ASN A 397 18.25 9.37 18.21
C ASN A 397 18.83 9.43 16.80
N MET A 398 17.99 9.64 15.78
CA MET A 398 18.49 10.18 14.51
C MET A 398 18.50 11.71 14.64
N LYS A 399 19.71 12.29 14.73
CA LYS A 399 19.91 13.67 14.30
C LYS A 399 19.87 13.65 12.77
N LEU A 400 18.99 14.47 12.19
CA LEU A 400 19.05 14.84 10.77
C LEU A 400 20.37 15.54 10.47
#